data_AF-A0A2R6APR1-F1
#
_entry.id   AF-A0A2R6APR1-F1
#
_cell.length_a   1.000
_cell.length_b   1.000
_cell.length_c   1.000
_cell.angle_alpha   90.00
_cell.angle_beta   90.00
_cell.angle_gamma   90.00
#
_symmetry.space_group_name_H-M   'P 1'
#
loop_
_entity.id
_entity.type
_entity.pdbx_description
1 polymer ?
#
loop_
_entity_poly.entity_id
_entity_poly.type
_entity_poly.pdbx_seq_one_letter_code
_entity_poly.pdbx_strand_id
1 'polypeptide(L)' 'MHGENGKNPEIGIASSEHPLKPFTFKKNMIVTVQPNPVTHDLKAGLQLGSTVVIRENGVENLSSYPFNFPVCG' A
#
# COMPACT_ATOMS: atom_id res chain seq x y z
N MET A 1 -12.08 11.83 -1.49
CA MET A 1 -10.72 12.41 -1.60
C MET A 1 -9.82 11.58 -0.68
N HIS A 2 -8.88 10.81 -1.25
CA HIS A 2 -8.02 9.86 -0.53
C HIS A 2 -6.61 10.46 -0.34
N GLY A 3 -5.91 10.09 0.73
CA GLY A 3 -4.58 10.63 1.07
C GLY A 3 -4.55 12.14 1.35
N GLU A 4 -3.39 12.79 1.15
CA GLU A 4 -3.20 14.25 1.22
C GLU A 4 -3.87 14.98 0.03
N ASN A 5 -5.18 14.78 -0.19
CA ASN A 5 -5.90 15.30 -1.35
C ASN A 5 -5.25 14.91 -2.71
N GLY A 6 -4.68 13.70 -2.80
CA GLY A 6 -3.99 13.22 -4.02
C GLY A 6 -2.62 13.84 -4.29
N LYS A 7 -1.99 14.53 -3.31
CA LYS A 7 -0.63 15.07 -3.46
C LYS A 7 0.47 14.00 -3.36
N ASN A 8 0.18 12.88 -2.70
CA ASN A 8 1.11 11.77 -2.61
C ASN A 8 1.20 11.04 -3.96
N PRO A 9 2.40 10.62 -4.40
CA PRO A 9 2.54 9.79 -5.58
C PRO A 9 1.96 8.39 -5.27
N GLU A 10 0.66 8.23 -5.52
CA GLU A 10 -0.07 6.97 -5.37
C GLU A 10 -0.04 6.24 -6.72
N ILE A 11 0.62 5.08 -6.74
CA ILE A 11 0.67 4.22 -7.91
C ILE A 11 -0.50 3.25 -7.81
N GLY A 12 -1.45 3.38 -8.74
CA GLY A 12 -2.57 2.48 -8.82
C GLY A 12 -2.18 1.04 -9.16
N ILE A 13 -3.09 0.11 -8.90
CA ILE A 13 -3.10 -1.25 -9.44
C ILE A 13 -4.35 -1.41 -10.32
N ALA A 14 -4.48 -2.53 -11.04
CA ALA A 14 -5.59 -2.73 -11.98
C ALA A 14 -7.00 -2.52 -11.39
N SER A 15 -7.15 -2.73 -10.07
CA SER A 15 -8.41 -2.56 -9.33
C SER A 15 -8.47 -1.28 -8.49
N SER A 16 -7.52 -0.34 -8.65
CA SER A 16 -7.52 0.91 -7.89
C SER A 16 -8.19 2.05 -8.65
N GLU A 17 -8.76 3.00 -7.92
CA GLU A 17 -9.30 4.25 -8.47
C GLU A 17 -8.21 5.21 -9.01
N HIS A 18 -6.93 4.91 -8.79
CA HIS A 18 -5.80 5.71 -9.27
C HIS A 18 -5.37 5.28 -10.67
N PRO A 19 -5.03 6.22 -11.57
CA PRO A 19 -4.60 5.89 -12.92
C PRO A 19 -3.30 5.09 -12.89
N LEU A 20 -3.32 3.92 -13.52
CA LEU A 20 -2.13 3.10 -13.73
C LEU A 20 -1.24 3.76 -14.80
N LYS A 21 -0.30 4.58 -14.35
CA LYS A 21 0.73 5.18 -15.22
C LYS A 21 2.00 4.34 -15.14
N PRO A 22 2.77 4.22 -16.24
CA PRO A 22 4.09 3.62 -16.17
C PRO A 22 4.94 4.30 -15.09
N PHE A 23 5.48 3.51 -14.17
CA PHE A 23 6.32 3.99 -13.09
C PHE A 23 7.50 3.04 -12.92
N THR A 24 8.70 3.61 -12.80
CA THR A 24 9.93 2.86 -12.55
C THR A 24 10.43 3.16 -11.16
N PHE A 25 10.42 2.15 -10.29
CA PHE A 25 11.03 2.23 -8.96
C PHE A 25 12.54 2.46 -9.07
N LYS A 26 13.07 3.32 -8.21
CA LYS A 26 14.51 3.62 -8.14
C LYS A 26 15.08 3.10 -6.82
N LYS A 27 16.35 2.67 -6.86
CA LYS A 27 17.11 2.25 -5.66
C LYS A 27 16.99 3.30 -4.55
N ASN A 28 16.79 2.84 -3.32
CA ASN A 28 16.62 3.63 -2.10
C ASN A 28 15.33 4.47 -2.02
N MET A 29 14.38 4.33 -2.95
CA MET A 29 13.02 4.82 -2.71
C MET A 29 12.40 4.09 -1.52
N ILE A 30 11.66 4.83 -0.69
CA ILE A 30 10.80 4.27 0.36
C ILE A 30 9.38 4.25 -0.20
N VAL A 31 8.75 3.09 -0.15
CA VAL A 31 7.41 2.85 -0.71
C VAL A 31 6.57 2.16 0.34
N THR A 32 5.33 2.61 0.52
CA THR A 32 4.34 1.87 1.30
C THR A 32 3.49 1.05 0.34
N VAL A 33 3.51 -0.26 0.50
CA VAL A 33 2.59 -1.17 -0.19
C VAL A 33 1.36 -1.30 0.68
N GLN A 34 0.20 -0.86 0.19
CA GLN A 34 -0.99 -0.73 1.02
C GLN A 34 -2.27 -1.33 0.38
N PRO A 35 -2.49 -2.66 0.50
CA PRO A 35 -3.77 -3.25 0.13
C PRO A 35 -4.89 -2.80 1.05
N ASN A 36 -5.99 -2.33 0.48
CA ASN A 36 -7.17 -1.88 1.24
C ASN A 36 -8.44 -2.67 0.83
N PRO A 37 -8.52 -3.99 1.08
CA PRO A 37 -9.70 -4.76 0.73
C PRO A 37 -10.94 -4.29 1.52
N VAL A 38 -12.08 -4.30 0.83
CA VAL A 38 -13.41 -4.02 1.38
C VAL A 38 -14.35 -5.16 1.03
N THR A 39 -15.33 -5.45 1.90
CA THR A 39 -16.38 -6.42 1.58
C THR A 39 -17.24 -5.91 0.41
N HIS A 40 -17.83 -6.82 -0.36
CA HIS A 40 -18.66 -6.44 -1.51
C HIS A 40 -19.86 -5.57 -1.14
N ASP A 41 -20.40 -5.74 0.07
CA ASP A 41 -21.48 -4.92 0.62
C ASP A 41 -20.99 -3.62 1.28
N LEU A 42 -19.67 -3.37 1.25
CA LEU A 42 -18.98 -2.20 1.79
C LEU A 42 -19.16 -1.98 3.29
N LYS A 43 -19.61 -2.99 4.04
CA LYS A 43 -19.83 -2.88 5.49
C LYS A 43 -18.57 -3.05 6.32
N ALA A 44 -17.54 -3.66 5.77
CA ALA A 44 -16.26 -3.83 6.43
C ALA A 44 -15.09 -3.57 5.47
N GLY A 45 -14.00 -3.05 6.01
CA GLY A 45 -12.77 -2.79 5.29
C GLY A 45 -11.56 -3.05 6.19
N LEU A 46 -10.45 -3.37 5.56
CA LEU A 46 -9.19 -3.64 6.23
C LEU A 46 -8.08 -2.86 5.53
N GLN A 47 -7.37 -2.01 6.28
CA GLN A 47 -6.21 -1.30 5.77
C GLN A 47 -4.96 -2.08 6.18
N LEU A 48 -4.28 -2.62 5.18
CA LEU A 48 -3.06 -3.40 5.34
C LEU A 48 -1.91 -2.59 4.79
N GLY A 49 -0.71 -2.78 5.32
CA GLY A 49 0.45 -2.29 4.61
C GLY A 49 1.77 -2.59 5.28
N SER A 50 2.81 -2.45 4.47
CA SER A 50 4.19 -2.53 4.89
C SER A 50 4.99 -1.46 4.18
N THR A 51 5.92 -0.83 4.90
CA THR A 51 6.86 0.12 4.30
C THR A 51 8.11 -0.64 3.90
N VAL A 52 8.56 -0.44 2.67
CA VAL A 52 9.73 -1.10 2.11
C VAL A 52 10.71 -0.09 1.51
N VAL A 53 11.99 -0.46 1.47
CA VAL A 53 13.00 0.24 0.68
C VAL A 53 13.33 -0.56 -0.58
N ILE A 54 13.37 0.12 -1.72
CA ILE A 54 13.74 -0.50 -3.00
C ILE A 54 15.24 -0.80 -3.03
N ARG A 55 15.59 -2.06 -3.27
CA ARG A 55 16.94 -2.55 -3.48
C ARG A 55 17.12 -2.95 -4.95
N GLU A 56 18.33 -3.35 -5.31
CA GLU A 56 18.69 -3.66 -6.71
C GLU A 56 17.88 -4.81 -7.31
N ASN A 57 17.62 -5.85 -6.51
CA ASN A 57 16.93 -7.07 -6.96
C ASN A 57 15.62 -7.32 -6.19
N GLY A 58 15.01 -6.28 -5.62
CA GLY A 58 13.77 -6.43 -4.85
C GLY A 58 13.57 -5.34 -3.82
N VAL A 59 13.00 -5.72 -2.68
CA VAL A 59 12.65 -4.79 -1.60
C VAL A 59 13.06 -5.36 -0.25
N GLU A 60 13.36 -4.46 0.69
CA GLU A 60 13.60 -4.81 2.09
C GLU A 60 12.49 -4.20 2.95
N ASN A 61 11.89 -5.02 3.83
CA ASN A 61 10.82 -4.58 4.70
C ASN A 61 11.35 -3.79 5.90
N LEU A 62 10.79 -2.60 6.12
CA LEU A 62 11.13 -1.71 7.24
C LEU A 62 10.11 -1.81 8.39
N SER A 63 8.99 -2.49 8.18
CA SER A 63 7.96 -2.72 9.21
C SER A 63 8.27 -3.99 10.00
N SER A 64 8.22 -3.89 11.33
CA SER A 64 8.50 -5.01 12.25
C SER A 64 7.25 -5.61 12.90
N TYR A 65 6.10 -4.95 12.79
CA TYR A 65 4.85 -5.48 13.33
C TYR A 65 4.46 -6.74 12.55
N PRO A 66 4.17 -7.87 13.23
CA PRO A 66 3.77 -9.09 12.55
C PRO A 66 2.43 -8.88 11.85
N PHE A 67 2.22 -9.57 10.72
CA PHE A 67 0.95 -9.50 9.98
C PHE A 67 -0.16 -10.26 10.72
N ASN A 68 -0.59 -9.70 11.85
CA ASN A 68 -1.55 -10.28 12.79
C ASN A 68 -2.79 -9.37 12.91
N PHE A 69 -3.95 -10.01 12.95
CA PHE A 69 -5.26 -9.36 13.07
C PHE A 69 -5.85 -9.63 14.45
N PRO A 70 -5.52 -8.81 15.47
CA PRO A 70 -6.09 -8.98 16.80
C PRO A 70 -7.61 -8.77 16.74
N VAL A 71 -8.34 -9.65 17.42
CA VAL A 71 -9.78 -9.51 17.64
C VAL A 71 -9.97 -8.82 18.98
N CYS A 72 -10.56 -7.62 18.97
CA CYS A 72 -10.97 -6.94 20.20
C CYS A 72 -12.35 -7.45 20.60
N GLY A 73 -12.48 -7.89 21.86
CA GLY A 73 -13.74 -8.31 22.48
C GLY A 73 -14.35 -7.21 23.34
#